data_AF-A0A530BM98-F1
#
_entry.id   AF-A0A530BM98-F1
#
_cell.length_a   1.000
_cell.length_b   1.000
_cell.length_c   1.000
_cell.angle_alpha   90.00
_cell.angle_beta   90.00
_cell.angle_gamma   90.00
#
_symmetry.space_group_name_H-M   'P 1'
#
loop_
_entity.id
_entity.type
_entity.pdbx_description
1 polymer ?
#
loop_
_entity_poly.entity_id
_entity_poly.type
_entity_poly.pdbx_seq_one_letter_code
_entity_poly.pdbx_strand_id
1 'polypeptide(L)'
;VLDHHQVGGPLPVANAVVNPNREDDLSGQGHLCAAGVVFLCLVQTAKILRSRLSEAAPPDLLSLLDLVALATVCDVVPLTGVNRAFVV
;
A
#
# COMPACT_ATOMS: atom_id res chain seq x y z
N VAL A 1 8.84 -7.79 0.16
CA VAL A 1 7.78 -8.11 -0.82
C VAL A 1 6.57 -7.27 -0.48
N LEU A 2 6.11 -6.44 -1.41
CA LEU A 2 4.86 -5.69 -1.31
C LEU A 2 3.96 -6.27 -2.40
N ASP A 3 2.89 -6.94 -2.00
CA ASP A 3 2.02 -7.67 -2.91
C ASP A 3 0.58 -7.64 -2.38
N HIS A 4 -0.35 -8.09 -3.19
CA HIS A 4 -1.77 -8.20 -2.87
C HIS A 4 -2.39 -9.50 -3.42
N HIS A 5 -1.66 -10.34 -4.12
CA HIS A 5 -2.22 -11.63 -4.55
C HIS A 5 -2.58 -12.53 -3.37
N GLN A 6 -3.47 -13.49 -3.62
CA GLN A 6 -3.80 -14.54 -2.65
C GLN A 6 -2.54 -15.28 -2.24
N VAL A 7 -2.38 -15.49 -0.93
CA VAL A 7 -1.23 -16.19 -0.36
C VAL A 7 -1.57 -17.66 -0.21
N GLY A 8 -0.78 -18.53 -0.85
CA GLY A 8 -0.88 -19.98 -0.70
C GLY A 8 0.42 -20.55 -0.15
N GLY A 9 0.32 -21.33 0.93
CA GLY A 9 1.48 -22.00 1.52
C GLY A 9 2.43 -21.06 2.31
N PRO A 10 3.67 -21.48 2.55
CA PRO A 10 4.62 -20.70 3.35
C PRO A 10 5.02 -19.40 2.62
N LEU A 11 5.20 -18.34 3.42
CA LEU A 11 5.66 -17.05 2.91
C LEU A 11 7.07 -17.14 2.30
N PRO A 12 7.40 -16.31 1.29
CA PRO A 12 8.72 -16.31 0.68
C PRO A 12 9.80 -15.84 1.67
N VAL A 13 11.03 -16.30 1.46
CA VAL A 13 12.20 -15.82 2.20
C VAL A 13 12.46 -14.35 1.83
N ALA A 14 12.14 -13.44 2.75
CA ALA A 14 12.34 -12.01 2.58
C ALA A 14 12.51 -11.32 3.94
N ASN A 15 13.16 -10.14 3.96
CA ASN A 15 13.25 -9.34 5.19
C ASN A 15 11.88 -8.89 5.71
N ALA A 16 10.92 -8.66 4.81
CA ALA A 16 9.53 -8.35 5.14
C ALA A 16 8.59 -8.72 3.98
N VAL A 17 7.38 -9.16 4.34
CA VAL A 17 6.27 -9.42 3.42
C VAL A 17 5.07 -8.62 3.90
N VAL A 18 4.63 -7.65 3.10
CA VAL A 18 3.40 -6.88 3.34
C VAL A 18 2.42 -7.29 2.25
N ASN A 19 1.40 -8.02 2.65
CA ASN A 19 0.32 -8.45 1.76
C ASN A 19 -0.96 -8.57 2.59
N PRO A 20 -2.02 -7.83 2.27
CA PRO A 20 -3.28 -7.83 3.02
C PRO A 20 -4.12 -9.11 2.82
N ASN A 21 -3.69 -10.04 1.96
CA ASN A 21 -4.27 -11.37 1.78
C ASN A 21 -3.48 -12.47 2.52
N ARG A 22 -2.60 -12.11 3.47
CA ARG A 22 -2.02 -13.07 4.41
C ARG A 22 -3.10 -13.53 5.40
N GLU A 23 -3.01 -14.80 5.82
CA GLU A 23 -3.94 -15.39 6.79
C GLU A 23 -3.93 -14.66 8.15
N ASP A 24 -2.80 -14.04 8.51
CA ASP A 24 -2.62 -13.31 9.76
C ASP A 24 -2.83 -11.79 9.65
N ASP A 25 -3.29 -11.31 8.49
CA ASP A 25 -3.63 -9.90 8.32
C ASP A 25 -5.03 -9.57 8.88
N LEU A 26 -5.09 -8.55 9.72
CA LEU A 26 -6.33 -8.10 10.39
C LEU A 26 -6.82 -6.74 9.86
N SER A 27 -6.23 -6.21 8.78
CA SER A 27 -6.52 -4.87 8.30
C SER A 27 -7.89 -4.74 7.60
N GLY A 28 -8.42 -5.87 7.12
CA GLY A 28 -9.60 -5.90 6.26
C GLY A 28 -9.35 -5.30 4.87
N GLN A 29 -8.10 -5.06 4.48
CA GLN A 29 -7.72 -4.41 3.23
C GLN A 29 -7.30 -5.39 2.12
N GLY A 30 -7.80 -6.63 2.14
CA GLY A 30 -7.48 -7.67 1.15
C GLY A 30 -7.84 -7.30 -0.31
N HIS A 31 -8.55 -6.20 -0.49
CA HIS A 31 -8.91 -5.62 -1.78
C HIS A 31 -7.96 -4.53 -2.28
N LEU A 32 -6.86 -4.22 -1.58
CA LEU A 32 -5.87 -3.28 -2.12
C LEU A 32 -5.20 -3.87 -3.35
N CYS A 33 -4.90 -3.03 -4.35
CA CYS A 33 -3.93 -3.38 -5.39
C CYS A 33 -2.50 -3.21 -4.87
N ALA A 34 -1.50 -3.79 -5.56
CA ALA A 34 -0.10 -3.65 -5.15
C ALA A 34 0.36 -2.19 -5.05
N ALA A 35 -0.09 -1.30 -5.94
CA ALA A 35 0.23 0.13 -5.87
C ALA A 35 -0.34 0.80 -4.61
N GLY A 36 -1.55 0.41 -4.18
CA GLY A 36 -2.13 0.86 -2.91
C GLY A 36 -1.32 0.40 -1.70
N VAL A 37 -0.85 -0.86 -1.70
CA VAL A 37 0.03 -1.39 -0.64
C VAL A 37 1.36 -0.61 -0.60
N VAL A 38 1.96 -0.34 -1.76
CA VAL A 38 3.17 0.49 -1.87
C VAL A 38 2.94 1.90 -1.36
N PHE A 39 1.83 2.53 -1.75
CA PHE A 39 1.50 3.89 -1.33
C PHE A 39 1.39 4.01 0.19
N LEU A 40 0.68 3.09 0.85
CA LEU A 40 0.56 3.08 2.31
C LEU A 40 1.91 2.82 3.00
N CYS A 41 2.76 1.98 2.41
CA CYS A 41 4.14 1.77 2.89
C CYS A 41 4.96 3.07 2.82
N LEU A 42 4.84 3.83 1.73
CA LEU A 42 5.49 5.14 1.57
C LEU A 42 4.95 6.18 2.56
N VAL A 43 3.63 6.22 2.79
CA VAL A 43 3.01 7.10 3.79
C VAL A 43 3.58 6.83 5.19
N GLN A 44 3.67 5.56 5.58
CA GLN A 44 4.24 5.18 6.87
C GLN A 44 5.76 5.47 6.93
N THR A 45 6.49 5.25 5.84
CA THR A 45 7.90 5.60 5.74
C THR A 45 8.12 7.10 5.90
N ALA A 46 7.34 7.93 5.20
CA ALA A 46 7.40 9.39 5.31
C ALA A 46 7.03 9.88 6.72
N LYS A 47 6.10 9.21 7.42
CA LYS A 47 5.80 9.48 8.83
C LYS A 47 7.01 9.22 9.74
N ILE A 48 7.70 8.09 9.54
CA ILE A 48 8.91 7.75 10.32
C ILE A 48 10.07 8.69 10.00
N LEU A 49 10.26 9.05 8.73
CA LEU A 49 11.33 9.97 8.35
C LEU A 49 11.12 11.36 8.92
N ARG A 50 9.88 11.89 8.91
CA ARG A 50 9.56 13.17 9.54
C ARG A 50 9.90 13.22 11.03
N SER A 51 9.77 12.11 11.75
CA SER A 51 10.14 12.06 13.18
C SER A 51 11.63 11.93 13.44
N ARG A 52 12.42 11.51 12.44
CA ARG A 52 13.87 11.27 12.58
C ARG A 52 14.73 12.33 11.91
N LEU A 53 14.21 12.98 10.87
CA LEU A 53 14.90 13.92 9.99
C LEU A 53 14.03 15.18 9.84
N SER A 54 13.92 15.97 10.91
CA SER A 54 13.01 17.14 10.97
C SER A 54 13.26 18.18 9.89
N GLU A 55 14.50 18.32 9.44
CA GLU A 55 14.93 19.32 8.45
C GLU A 55 14.76 18.85 6.99
N ALA A 56 14.43 17.58 6.77
CA ALA A 56 14.24 17.04 5.42
C ALA A 56 12.80 17.29 4.95
N ALA A 57 12.66 17.90 3.77
CA ALA A 57 11.35 18.02 3.12
C ALA A 57 10.79 16.62 2.82
N PRO A 58 9.56 16.29 3.24
CA PRO A 58 8.95 15.01 2.92
C PRO A 58 8.64 14.91 1.42
N PRO A 59 8.62 13.70 0.83
CA PRO A 59 8.16 13.53 -0.54
C PRO A 59 6.68 13.93 -0.65
N ASP A 60 6.32 14.59 -1.75
CA ASP A 60 4.92 14.89 -2.07
C ASP A 60 4.23 13.63 -2.61
N LEU A 61 3.78 12.78 -1.69
CA LEU A 61 3.06 11.56 -2.04
C LEU A 61 1.70 11.84 -2.69
N LEU A 62 1.06 12.99 -2.43
CA LEU A 62 -0.24 13.30 -3.01
C LEU A 62 -0.13 13.49 -4.52
N SER A 63 1.00 14.01 -5.01
CA SER A 63 1.28 14.11 -6.45
C SER A 63 1.37 12.76 -7.18
N LEU A 64 1.45 11.64 -6.45
CA LEU A 64 1.52 10.28 -7.01
C LEU A 64 0.19 9.53 -6.97
N LEU A 65 -0.88 10.15 -6.45
CA LEU A 65 -2.18 9.49 -6.30
C LEU A 65 -2.82 9.11 -7.64
N ASP A 66 -2.50 9.82 -8.72
CA ASP A 66 -2.93 9.47 -10.08
C ASP A 66 -2.43 8.08 -10.51
N LEU A 67 -1.18 7.74 -10.19
CA LEU A 67 -0.61 6.42 -10.44
C LEU A 67 -1.28 5.34 -9.58
N VAL A 68 -1.58 5.65 -8.33
CA VAL A 68 -2.28 4.73 -7.41
C VAL A 68 -3.72 4.49 -7.90
N ALA A 69 -4.42 5.55 -8.31
CA ALA A 69 -5.76 5.49 -8.85
C ALA A 69 -5.80 4.68 -10.14
N LEU A 70 -4.87 4.93 -11.07
CA LEU A 70 -4.75 4.19 -12.33
C LEU A 70 -4.57 2.70 -12.06
N ALA A 71 -3.62 2.32 -11.21
CA ALA A 71 -3.39 0.92 -10.87
C ALA A 71 -4.61 0.28 -10.18
N THR A 72 -5.27 0.99 -9.26
CA THR A 72 -6.48 0.51 -8.56
C THR A 72 -7.60 0.20 -9.55
N VAL A 73 -7.83 1.08 -10.53
CA VAL A 73 -8.87 0.87 -11.56
C VAL A 73 -8.47 -0.25 -12.53
N CYS A 74 -7.21 -0.28 -12.98
CA CYS A 74 -6.71 -1.31 -13.90
C CYS A 74 -6.75 -2.72 -13.30
N ASP A 75 -6.59 -2.83 -11.98
CA ASP A 75 -6.59 -4.10 -11.24
C ASP A 75 -8.02 -4.54 -10.84
N VAL A 76 -9.04 -3.75 -11.20
CA VAL A 76 -10.47 -4.07 -11.04
C VAL A 76 -10.84 -4.42 -9.58
N VAL A 77 -10.12 -3.84 -8.62
CA VAL A 77 -10.42 -4.04 -7.20
C VAL A 77 -11.61 -3.16 -6.76
N PRO A 78 -12.41 -3.60 -5.77
CA PRO A 78 -13.55 -2.83 -5.30
C PRO A 78 -13.22 -1.39 -4.91
N LEU A 79 -13.96 -0.43 -5.49
CA LEU A 79 -13.87 1.00 -5.16
C LEU A 79 -14.68 1.34 -3.91
N THR A 80 -14.23 0.78 -2.78
CA THR A 80 -14.79 1.00 -1.44
C THR A 80 -13.67 1.37 -0.47
N GLY A 81 -14.03 1.96 0.68
CA GLY A 81 -13.06 2.34 1.71
C GLY A 81 -11.89 3.16 1.14
N VAL A 82 -10.66 2.72 1.43
CA VAL A 82 -9.45 3.42 1.01
C VAL A 82 -9.26 3.45 -0.51
N ASN A 83 -9.65 2.39 -1.24
CA ASN A 83 -9.57 2.37 -2.70
C ASN A 83 -10.42 3.48 -3.32
N ARG A 84 -11.60 3.77 -2.75
CA ARG A 84 -12.42 4.90 -3.19
C ARG A 84 -11.73 6.23 -2.94
N ALA A 85 -11.04 6.38 -1.81
CA ALA A 85 -10.30 7.60 -1.46
C ALA A 85 -9.05 7.84 -2.32
N PHE A 86 -8.48 6.79 -2.93
CA PHE A 86 -7.39 6.96 -3.89
C PHE A 86 -7.86 7.48 -5.25
N VAL A 87 -9.11 7.19 -5.63
CA VAL A 87 -9.62 7.40 -7.00
C VAL A 87 -10.50 8.64 -7.15
N VAL A 88 -11.12 9.13 -6.06
CA VAL A 88 -12.08 10.26 -6.05
C VAL A 88 -11.51 11.46 -5.31
#